data_AF-A0A453SCU8-F1
#
_entry.id   AF-A0A453SCU8-F1
#
_cell.length_a   1.000
_cell.length_b   1.000
_cell.length_c   1.000
_cell.angle_alpha   90.00
_cell.angle_beta   90.00
_cell.angle_gamma   90.00
#
_symmetry.space_group_name_H-M   'P 1'
#
loop_
_entity.id
_entity.type
_entity.pdbx_description
1 polymer ?
#
loop_
_entity_poly.entity_id
_entity_poly.type
_entity_poly.pdbx_seq_one_letter_code
_entity_poly.pdbx_strand_id
1 'polypeptide(L)'
;MDSIARRFPYLVEQRPEDGDEDAQAAKIDWKIVQDDVEKPFVASALEFVPLPVMHGEGYICLGFLFGRRARVAYLSDVSRFLPKTKHAISKSGAGQVDLLILEANSLHGVGDSFSTHLTLSESLDAIKRIHPKRALLIGMRHFFEHERENQMLAEWSIREEIPTQLAHDGLRVFIDI
;
A
#
# COMPACT_ATOMS: atom_id res chain seq x y z
N MET A 1 -6.46 20.54 8.33
CA MET A 1 -7.30 20.49 9.55
C MET A 1 -8.42 21.53 9.49
N ASP A 2 -8.12 22.79 9.19
CA ASP A 2 -9.11 23.90 9.17
C ASP A 2 -10.32 23.69 8.24
N SER A 3 -10.11 23.13 7.05
CA SER A 3 -11.19 22.85 6.11
C SER A 3 -12.20 21.83 6.65
N ILE A 4 -11.72 20.84 7.43
CA ILE A 4 -12.57 19.83 8.06
C ILE A 4 -13.27 20.42 9.27
N ALA A 5 -12.58 21.18 10.12
CA ALA A 5 -13.22 21.89 11.24
C ALA A 5 -14.33 22.84 10.77
N ARG A 6 -14.12 23.54 9.64
CA ARG A 6 -15.12 24.45 9.05
C ARG A 6 -16.35 23.74 8.50
N ARG A 7 -16.19 22.56 7.91
CA ARG A 7 -17.29 21.81 7.26
C ARG A 7 -17.99 20.83 8.20
N PHE A 8 -17.26 20.27 9.15
CA PHE A 8 -17.72 19.24 10.09
C PHE A 8 -17.33 19.61 11.53
N PRO A 9 -17.84 20.74 12.05
CA PRO A 9 -17.47 21.27 13.36
C PRO A 9 -17.71 20.28 14.51
N TYR A 10 -18.76 19.46 14.40
CA TYR A 10 -19.14 18.46 15.39
C TYR A 10 -18.16 17.28 15.51
N LEU A 11 -17.31 17.05 14.50
CA LEU A 11 -16.28 16.01 14.51
C LEU A 11 -14.96 16.45 15.14
N VAL A 12 -14.79 17.74 15.45
CA VAL A 12 -13.57 18.28 16.07
C VAL A 12 -13.87 18.63 17.52
N GLU A 13 -12.86 18.57 18.40
CA GLU A 13 -13.01 19.09 19.76
C GLU A 13 -13.39 20.58 19.69
N GLN A 14 -14.54 20.91 20.27
CA GLN A 14 -14.99 22.28 20.43
C GLN A 14 -14.79 22.68 21.89
N ARG A 15 -14.49 23.94 22.15
CA ARG A 15 -14.68 24.48 23.49
C ARG A 15 -16.18 24.40 23.79
N PRO A 16 -16.61 23.87 24.95
CA PRO A 16 -18.02 23.85 25.27
C PRO A 16 -18.54 25.29 25.27
N GLU A 17 -19.54 25.58 24.42
CA GLU A 17 -20.45 26.69 24.69
C GLU A 17 -21.48 26.17 25.69
N ASP A 18 -21.78 26.99 26.71
CA ASP A 18 -22.65 26.62 27.83
C ASP A 18 -23.98 26.01 27.32
N GLY A 19 -24.16 24.69 27.50
CA GLY A 19 -25.50 24.08 27.50
C GLY A 19 -25.80 22.91 26.55
N ASP A 20 -24.84 22.34 25.82
CA ASP A 20 -25.10 21.14 24.99
C ASP A 20 -24.09 20.00 25.29
N GLU A 21 -24.23 19.42 26.48
CA GLU A 21 -23.42 18.27 26.95
C GLU A 21 -23.82 16.93 26.27
N ASP A 22 -24.90 16.91 25.46
CA ASP A 22 -25.52 15.69 24.94
C ASP A 22 -25.08 15.30 23.51
N ALA A 23 -24.23 16.09 22.85
CA ALA A 23 -23.75 15.79 21.50
C ALA A 23 -22.66 14.69 21.49
N GLN A 24 -23.06 13.42 21.62
CA GLN A 24 -22.22 12.21 21.55
C GLN A 24 -21.70 11.88 20.12
N ALA A 25 -21.26 12.88 19.35
CA ALA A 25 -20.62 12.62 18.07
C ALA A 25 -19.18 12.11 18.28
N ALA A 26 -18.81 11.06 17.53
CA ALA A 26 -17.42 10.60 17.47
C ALA A 26 -16.50 11.76 17.06
N LYS A 27 -15.37 11.90 17.75
CA LYS A 27 -14.38 12.96 17.50
C LYS A 27 -13.21 12.44 16.66
N ILE A 28 -12.68 13.29 15.79
CA ILE A 28 -11.47 13.03 15.02
C ILE A 28 -10.27 13.37 15.90
N ASP A 29 -9.49 12.35 16.24
CA ASP A 29 -8.18 12.49 16.85
C ASP A 29 -7.11 12.50 15.75
N TRP A 30 -6.45 13.65 15.56
CA TRP A 30 -5.42 13.81 14.53
C TRP A 30 -4.10 13.19 14.99
N LYS A 31 -3.71 12.08 14.36
CA LYS A 31 -2.35 11.52 14.46
C LYS A 31 -1.56 11.91 13.22
N ILE A 32 -0.77 12.97 13.34
CA ILE A 32 0.02 13.50 12.22
C ILE A 32 1.32 12.71 12.10
N VAL A 33 1.51 12.05 10.96
CA VAL A 33 2.80 11.47 10.56
C VAL A 33 3.65 12.59 9.95
N GLN A 34 4.94 12.64 10.31
CA GLN A 34 5.84 13.65 9.76
C GLN A 34 6.00 13.46 8.26
N ASP A 35 6.08 14.58 7.53
CA ASP A 35 6.38 14.59 6.09
C ASP A 35 7.88 14.38 5.86
N ASP A 36 8.35 13.21 6.27
CA ASP A 36 9.75 12.82 6.20
C ASP A 36 9.83 11.34 5.83
N VAL A 37 10.23 11.08 4.58
CA VAL A 37 10.31 9.73 4.00
C VAL A 37 11.35 8.84 4.69
N GLU A 38 12.18 9.41 5.56
CA GLU A 38 13.22 8.69 6.30
C GLU A 38 12.81 8.31 7.73
N LYS A 39 11.68 8.84 8.23
CA LYS A 39 11.29 8.67 9.62
C LYS A 39 10.19 7.61 9.79
N PRO A 40 10.49 6.49 10.46
CA PRO A 40 9.47 5.58 10.94
C PRO A 40 8.51 6.26 11.92
N PHE A 41 7.29 5.72 12.00
CA PHE A 41 6.31 6.13 12.99
C PHE A 41 5.59 4.92 13.57
N VAL A 42 4.97 5.10 14.73
CA VAL A 42 4.19 4.05 15.39
C VAL A 42 2.72 4.41 15.34
N ALA A 43 1.90 3.48 14.85
CA ALA A 43 0.45 3.56 14.89
C ALA A 43 -0.11 2.21 15.34
N SER A 44 -1.08 2.23 16.26
CA SER A 44 -1.69 0.99 16.80
C SER A 44 -0.65 -0.04 17.31
N ALA A 45 0.38 0.44 18.01
CA ALA A 45 1.53 -0.34 18.51
C ALA A 45 2.38 -1.03 17.43
N LEU A 46 2.15 -0.73 16.15
CA LEU A 46 2.93 -1.22 15.03
C LEU A 46 3.84 -0.11 14.50
N GLU A 47 5.11 -0.44 14.29
CA GLU A 47 6.06 0.44 13.64
C GLU A 47 5.93 0.33 12.12
N PHE A 48 5.83 1.48 11.46
CA PHE A 48 5.77 1.63 10.01
C PHE A 48 7.01 2.37 9.53
N VAL A 49 7.72 1.75 8.59
CA VAL A 49 8.87 2.33 7.90
C VAL A 49 8.41 2.81 6.52
N PRO A 50 8.53 4.10 6.18
CA PRO A 50 8.16 4.59 4.86
C PRO A 50 9.01 3.96 3.75
N LEU A 51 8.37 3.65 2.63
CA LEU A 51 8.98 3.12 1.41
C LEU A 51 8.69 4.10 0.25
N PRO A 52 9.62 5.01 -0.07
CA PRO A 52 9.38 6.00 -1.13
C PRO A 52 9.34 5.35 -2.51
N VAL A 53 8.29 5.65 -3.27
CA VAL A 53 8.05 5.16 -4.63
C VAL A 53 7.64 6.33 -5.51
N MET A 54 7.86 6.24 -6.82
CA MET A 54 7.34 7.25 -7.74
C MET A 54 5.88 6.97 -8.03
N HIS A 55 5.07 8.02 -8.15
CA HIS A 55 3.71 7.99 -8.67
C HIS A 55 3.60 9.03 -9.79
N GLY A 56 4.10 8.67 -10.97
CA GLY A 56 4.41 9.61 -12.05
C GLY A 56 5.74 10.32 -11.84
N GLU A 57 6.19 11.06 -12.85
CA GLU A 57 7.46 11.79 -12.78
C GLU A 57 7.35 12.99 -11.82
N GLY A 58 8.37 13.16 -10.96
CA GLY A 58 8.43 14.28 -10.01
C GLY A 58 7.55 14.16 -8.76
N TYR A 59 6.80 13.08 -8.58
CA TYR A 59 5.95 12.88 -7.40
C TYR A 59 6.30 11.60 -6.65
N ILE A 60 6.69 11.75 -5.38
CA ILE A 60 7.01 10.63 -4.48
C ILE A 60 5.76 10.31 -3.66
N CYS A 61 5.28 9.09 -3.80
CA CYS A 61 4.30 8.49 -2.91
C CYS A 61 5.00 7.61 -1.86
N LEU A 62 4.32 7.36 -0.75
CA LEU A 62 4.80 6.49 0.31
C LEU A 62 4.01 5.19 0.34
N GLY A 63 4.70 4.09 0.12
CA GLY A 63 4.28 2.82 0.68
C GLY A 63 4.86 2.62 2.08
N PHE A 64 4.57 1.48 2.71
CA PHE A 64 5.01 1.20 4.07
C PHE A 64 5.47 -0.24 4.25
N LEU A 65 6.56 -0.41 4.99
CA LEU A 65 7.04 -1.69 5.52
C LEU A 65 6.68 -1.78 7.00
N PHE A 66 6.10 -2.89 7.43
CA PHE A 66 5.74 -3.13 8.83
C PHE A 66 5.78 -4.62 9.18
N GLY A 67 5.67 -4.91 10.48
CA GLY A 67 5.73 -6.26 11.03
C GLY A 67 7.15 -6.68 11.40
N ARG A 68 7.30 -7.20 12.63
CA ARG A 68 8.57 -7.64 13.22
C ARG A 68 8.82 -9.13 12.99
N ARG A 69 7.78 -9.95 13.06
CA ARG A 69 7.88 -11.40 12.87
C ARG A 69 7.70 -11.77 11.40
N ALA A 70 6.65 -11.26 10.78
CA ALA A 70 6.42 -11.34 9.35
C ALA A 70 6.45 -9.94 8.74
N ARG A 71 7.29 -9.75 7.74
CA ARG A 71 7.52 -8.47 7.06
C ARG A 71 6.48 -8.26 5.97
N VAL A 72 5.71 -7.18 6.08
CA VAL A 72 4.68 -6.81 5.12
C VAL A 72 5.05 -5.49 4.47
N ALA A 73 5.12 -5.47 3.14
CA ALA A 73 5.25 -4.24 2.36
C ALA A 73 3.93 -3.94 1.66
N TYR A 74 3.39 -2.74 1.88
CA TYR A 74 2.19 -2.23 1.21
C TYR A 74 2.58 -1.06 0.30
N LEU A 75 2.39 -1.22 -1.01
CA LEU A 75 2.73 -0.24 -2.03
C LEU A 75 1.54 -0.05 -2.98
N SER A 76 0.89 1.11 -2.92
CA SER A 76 -0.15 1.53 -3.87
C SER A 76 0.36 2.72 -4.69
N ASP A 77 -0.27 2.97 -5.85
CA ASP A 77 0.01 4.14 -6.70
C ASP A 77 1.51 4.24 -7.04
N VAL A 78 2.03 3.26 -7.79
CA VAL A 78 3.45 3.11 -8.07
C VAL A 78 3.67 3.21 -9.57
N SER A 79 4.40 4.18 -10.09
CA SER A 79 4.90 4.09 -11.48
C SER A 79 6.28 3.47 -11.55
N ARG A 80 7.10 3.69 -10.50
CA ARG A 80 8.48 3.23 -10.49
C ARG A 80 9.00 3.09 -9.07
N PHE A 81 9.62 1.94 -8.81
CA PHE A 81 10.35 1.70 -7.58
C PHE A 81 11.69 2.43 -7.56
N LEU A 82 11.98 3.12 -6.45
CA LEU A 82 13.30 3.67 -6.18
C LEU A 82 14.29 2.56 -5.77
N PRO A 83 15.61 2.71 -6.06
CA PRO A 83 16.61 1.70 -5.70
C PRO A 83 16.60 1.33 -4.21
N LYS A 84 16.44 2.33 -3.34
CA LYS A 84 16.34 2.14 -1.89
C LYS A 84 15.14 1.27 -1.51
N THR A 85 13.97 1.54 -2.06
CA THR A 85 12.75 0.76 -1.79
C THR A 85 12.89 -0.67 -2.29
N LYS A 86 13.45 -0.89 -3.50
CA LYS A 86 13.75 -2.24 -3.98
C LYS A 86 14.66 -2.99 -3.03
N HIS A 87 15.75 -2.35 -2.58
CA HIS A 87 16.69 -2.95 -1.65
C HIS A 87 16.02 -3.28 -0.30
N ALA A 88 15.15 -2.42 0.21
CA ALA A 88 14.49 -2.62 1.50
C ALA A 88 13.59 -3.87 1.56
N ILE A 89 12.99 -4.26 0.42
CA ILE A 89 11.96 -5.31 0.36
C ILE A 89 12.38 -6.57 -0.40
N SER A 90 13.50 -6.55 -1.13
CA SER A 90 13.92 -7.70 -1.94
C SER A 90 14.62 -8.78 -1.12
N LYS A 91 14.45 -10.04 -1.55
CA LYS A 91 15.17 -11.20 -1.01
C LYS A 91 16.69 -11.03 -1.06
N SER A 92 17.19 -10.37 -2.11
CA SER A 92 18.62 -10.08 -2.31
C SER A 92 19.13 -8.82 -1.60
N GLY A 93 18.24 -8.06 -0.95
CA GLY A 93 18.56 -6.79 -0.29
C GLY A 93 18.54 -6.91 1.23
N ALA A 94 17.84 -5.99 1.89
CA ALA A 94 17.70 -5.93 3.34
C ALA A 94 16.77 -7.01 3.92
N GLY A 95 16.20 -7.87 3.08
CA GLY A 95 15.54 -9.11 3.47
C GLY A 95 14.18 -9.30 2.79
N GLN A 96 13.88 -10.56 2.53
CA GLN A 96 12.66 -10.99 1.86
C GLN A 96 11.42 -10.62 2.68
N VAL A 97 10.44 -10.00 2.05
CA VAL A 97 9.12 -9.77 2.67
C VAL A 97 8.26 -11.03 2.62
N ASP A 98 7.52 -11.28 3.69
CA ASP A 98 6.55 -12.37 3.80
C ASP A 98 5.29 -12.09 2.99
N LEU A 99 4.90 -10.82 2.91
CA LEU A 99 3.77 -10.35 2.11
C LEU A 99 4.11 -9.05 1.40
N LEU A 100 3.95 -9.05 0.07
CA LEU A 100 3.96 -7.84 -0.74
C LEU A 100 2.53 -7.55 -1.20
N ILE A 101 2.00 -6.39 -0.85
CA ILE A 101 0.76 -5.86 -1.42
C ILE A 101 1.18 -4.77 -2.41
N LEU A 102 0.90 -4.99 -3.68
CA LEU A 102 1.37 -4.15 -4.79
C LEU A 102 0.22 -3.82 -5.73
N GLU A 103 0.21 -2.67 -6.38
CA GLU A 103 -0.82 -2.40 -7.37
C GLU A 103 -0.70 -3.24 -8.66
N ALA A 104 -1.77 -3.27 -9.44
CA ALA A 104 -1.83 -3.74 -10.83
C ALA A 104 -2.93 -2.98 -11.57
N ASN A 105 -2.65 -1.76 -12.02
CA ASN A 105 -3.69 -0.82 -12.48
C ASN A 105 -4.30 -1.18 -13.84
N SER A 106 -3.48 -1.62 -14.79
CA SER A 106 -3.89 -2.00 -16.14
C SER A 106 -3.30 -3.36 -16.54
N LEU A 107 -3.96 -4.13 -17.41
CA LEU A 107 -3.53 -5.50 -17.73
C LEU A 107 -2.19 -5.53 -18.47
N HIS A 108 -2.02 -4.65 -19.46
CA HIS A 108 -0.89 -4.65 -20.36
C HIS A 108 -0.45 -3.23 -20.69
N GLY A 109 0.68 -3.13 -21.38
CA GLY A 109 1.36 -1.88 -21.69
C GLY A 109 2.63 -1.74 -20.85
N VAL A 110 3.59 -1.03 -21.42
CA VAL A 110 4.73 -0.51 -20.66
C VAL A 110 4.44 0.96 -20.46
N GLY A 111 4.43 1.39 -19.20
CA GLY A 111 4.27 2.80 -18.89
C GLY A 111 5.41 3.60 -19.51
N ASP A 112 5.10 4.74 -20.11
CA ASP A 112 6.13 5.74 -20.43
C ASP A 112 6.46 6.57 -19.17
N SER A 113 7.30 7.60 -19.32
CA SER A 113 7.65 8.50 -18.22
C SER A 113 6.46 9.23 -17.59
N PHE A 114 5.29 9.23 -18.24
CA PHE A 114 4.07 9.87 -17.74
C PHE A 114 3.11 8.88 -17.09
N SER A 115 3.40 7.57 -17.12
CA SER A 115 2.60 6.61 -16.39
C SER A 115 2.67 6.89 -14.89
N THR A 116 1.51 6.93 -14.25
CA THR A 116 1.41 7.10 -12.80
C THR A 116 1.30 5.77 -12.07
N HIS A 117 1.03 4.67 -12.78
CA HIS A 117 0.79 3.36 -12.20
C HIS A 117 1.51 2.24 -12.95
N LEU A 118 1.76 1.12 -12.26
CA LEU A 118 2.25 -0.12 -12.86
C LEU A 118 1.11 -0.83 -13.59
N THR A 119 1.44 -1.43 -14.72
CA THR A 119 0.61 -2.48 -15.32
C THR A 119 0.81 -3.81 -14.57
N LEU A 120 -0.07 -4.78 -14.81
CA LEU A 120 0.04 -6.14 -14.27
C LEU A 120 1.37 -6.77 -14.70
N SER A 121 1.75 -6.62 -15.97
CA SER A 121 3.04 -7.11 -16.47
C SER A 121 4.24 -6.52 -15.71
N GLU A 122 4.25 -5.20 -15.49
CA GLU A 122 5.32 -4.53 -14.75
C GLU A 122 5.35 -4.94 -13.27
N SER A 123 4.17 -5.17 -12.70
CA SER A 123 4.00 -5.62 -11.32
C SER A 123 4.52 -7.04 -11.13
N LEU A 124 4.23 -7.94 -12.07
CA LEU A 124 4.75 -9.32 -12.05
C LEU A 124 6.27 -9.35 -12.22
N ASP A 125 6.82 -8.50 -13.10
CA ASP A 125 8.27 -8.33 -13.24
C ASP A 125 8.91 -7.81 -11.95
N ALA A 126 8.27 -6.86 -11.28
CA ALA A 126 8.72 -6.35 -10.00
C ALA A 126 8.67 -7.44 -8.92
N ILE A 127 7.57 -8.19 -8.84
CA ILE A 127 7.39 -9.32 -7.90
C ILE A 127 8.48 -10.36 -8.13
N LYS A 128 8.78 -10.72 -9.38
CA LYS A 128 9.85 -11.68 -9.70
C LYS A 128 11.23 -11.23 -9.20
N ARG A 129 11.54 -9.93 -9.33
CA ARG A 129 12.82 -9.34 -8.89
C ARG A 129 12.91 -9.15 -7.37
N ILE A 130 11.81 -8.73 -6.74
CA ILE A 130 11.70 -8.56 -5.28
C ILE A 130 11.69 -9.92 -4.59
N HIS A 131 11.00 -10.88 -5.20
CA HIS A 131 10.87 -12.27 -4.79
C HIS A 131 10.27 -12.42 -3.38
N PRO A 132 9.07 -11.87 -3.09
CA PRO A 132 8.40 -12.02 -1.80
C PRO A 132 7.95 -13.46 -1.56
N LYS A 133 7.58 -13.83 -0.32
CA LYS A 133 7.00 -15.17 -0.06
C LYS A 133 5.57 -15.31 -0.55
N ARG A 134 4.82 -14.20 -0.63
CA ARG A 134 3.50 -14.10 -1.25
C ARG A 134 3.27 -12.67 -1.72
N ALA A 135 2.56 -12.51 -2.83
CA ALA A 135 2.10 -11.21 -3.32
C ALA A 135 0.57 -11.14 -3.43
N LEU A 136 0.00 -9.97 -3.15
CA LEU A 136 -1.40 -9.63 -3.40
C LEU A 136 -1.45 -8.38 -4.27
N LEU A 137 -2.20 -8.44 -5.36
CA LEU A 137 -2.34 -7.34 -6.31
C LEU A 137 -3.60 -6.52 -6.01
N ILE A 138 -3.47 -5.20 -5.95
CA ILE A 138 -4.56 -4.24 -5.67
C ILE A 138 -4.68 -3.17 -6.77
N GLY A 139 -5.65 -2.26 -6.67
CA GLY A 139 -5.73 -1.10 -7.56
C GLY A 139 -6.15 -1.42 -9.00
N MET A 140 -6.69 -2.63 -9.24
CA MET A 140 -7.18 -3.04 -10.55
C MET A 140 -8.30 -2.12 -11.04
N ARG A 141 -8.25 -1.75 -12.32
CA ARG A 141 -9.36 -1.06 -12.99
C ARG A 141 -10.50 -2.01 -13.35
N HIS A 142 -11.64 -1.42 -13.73
CA HIS A 142 -12.90 -2.10 -13.99
C HIS A 142 -12.90 -3.15 -15.12
N PHE A 143 -11.84 -3.25 -15.92
CA PHE A 143 -11.72 -4.23 -17.01
C PHE A 143 -10.97 -5.50 -16.60
N PHE A 144 -10.51 -5.60 -15.35
CA PHE A 144 -10.04 -6.86 -14.79
C PHE A 144 -11.23 -7.76 -14.48
N GLU A 145 -11.22 -8.95 -15.05
CA GLU A 145 -12.09 -10.06 -14.70
C GLU A 145 -11.39 -10.92 -13.65
N HIS A 146 -11.77 -10.69 -12.39
CA HIS A 146 -11.05 -11.19 -11.21
C HIS A 146 -10.71 -12.69 -11.27
N GLU A 147 -11.69 -13.52 -11.65
CA GLU A 147 -11.53 -14.96 -11.78
C GLU A 147 -10.58 -15.34 -12.93
N ARG A 148 -10.75 -14.71 -14.09
CA ARG A 148 -9.92 -14.99 -15.28
C ARG A 148 -8.46 -14.65 -15.02
N GLU A 149 -8.18 -13.48 -14.48
CA GLU A 149 -6.81 -13.09 -14.18
C GLU A 149 -6.23 -13.91 -13.03
N ASN A 150 -7.01 -14.33 -12.04
CA ASN A 150 -6.52 -15.23 -10.99
C ASN A 150 -6.17 -16.63 -11.51
N GLN A 151 -6.87 -17.16 -12.51
CA GLN A 151 -6.47 -18.40 -13.18
C GLN A 151 -5.10 -18.28 -13.85
N MET A 152 -4.87 -17.18 -14.57
CA MET A 152 -3.55 -16.87 -15.15
C MET A 152 -2.47 -16.70 -14.06
N LEU A 153 -2.80 -16.03 -12.96
CA LEU A 153 -1.88 -15.82 -11.84
C LEU A 153 -1.57 -17.12 -11.10
N ALA A 154 -2.48 -18.09 -11.04
CA ALA A 154 -2.21 -19.40 -10.46
C ALA A 154 -1.14 -20.16 -11.27
N GLU A 155 -1.24 -20.17 -12.60
CA GLU A 155 -0.21 -20.75 -13.47
C GLU A 155 1.13 -20.01 -13.33
N TRP A 156 1.08 -18.67 -13.31
CA TRP A 156 2.26 -17.84 -13.10
C TRP A 156 2.93 -18.14 -11.74
N SER A 157 2.13 -18.28 -10.68
CA SER A 157 2.61 -18.56 -9.31
C SER A 157 3.34 -19.88 -9.20
N ILE A 158 2.84 -20.92 -9.90
CA ILE A 158 3.50 -22.23 -9.95
C ILE A 158 4.85 -22.12 -10.66
N ARG A 159 4.91 -21.41 -11.79
CA ARG A 159 6.13 -21.26 -12.59
C ARG A 159 7.20 -20.46 -11.86
N GLU A 160 6.82 -19.38 -11.19
CA GLU A 160 7.75 -18.45 -10.55
C GLU A 160 7.99 -18.77 -9.06
N GLU A 161 7.27 -19.77 -8.52
CA GLU A 161 7.31 -20.19 -7.11
C GLU A 161 6.98 -19.06 -6.12
N ILE A 162 6.15 -18.10 -6.55
CA ILE A 162 5.69 -16.96 -5.74
C ILE A 162 4.15 -16.94 -5.77
N PRO A 163 3.47 -17.39 -4.70
CA PRO A 163 2.03 -17.29 -4.58
C PRO A 163 1.55 -15.86 -4.80
N THR A 164 0.80 -15.63 -5.87
CA THR A 164 0.34 -14.32 -6.31
C THR A 164 -1.12 -14.40 -6.75
N GLN A 165 -1.94 -13.46 -6.28
CA GLN A 165 -3.36 -13.35 -6.67
C GLN A 165 -3.82 -11.89 -6.60
N LEU A 166 -4.91 -11.58 -7.30
CA LEU A 166 -5.67 -10.34 -7.12
C LEU A 166 -6.35 -10.35 -5.74
N ALA A 167 -6.25 -9.25 -5.01
CA ALA A 167 -6.99 -9.03 -3.78
C ALA A 167 -8.47 -8.74 -4.07
N HIS A 168 -9.33 -8.89 -3.07
CA HIS A 168 -10.75 -8.57 -3.18
C HIS A 168 -11.28 -8.08 -1.83
N ASP A 169 -12.43 -7.41 -1.86
CA ASP A 169 -13.11 -6.97 -0.66
C ASP A 169 -13.46 -8.15 0.23
N GLY A 170 -13.20 -8.01 1.53
CA GLY A 170 -13.38 -9.07 2.51
C GLY A 170 -12.28 -10.15 2.53
N LEU A 171 -11.26 -10.08 1.67
CA LEU A 171 -10.09 -10.96 1.75
C LEU A 171 -9.42 -10.83 3.12
N ARG A 172 -9.20 -11.96 3.79
CA ARG A 172 -8.52 -12.03 5.08
C ARG A 172 -7.19 -12.72 4.94
N VAL A 173 -6.17 -12.10 5.53
CA VAL A 173 -4.81 -12.60 5.50
C VAL A 173 -4.37 -12.86 6.94
N PHE A 174 -4.15 -14.13 7.27
CA PHE A 174 -3.61 -14.52 8.57
C PHE A 174 -2.07 -14.47 8.50
N ILE A 175 -1.49 -13.56 9.27
CA ILE A 175 -0.05 -13.30 9.30
C ILE A 175 0.33 -12.81 10.70
N ASP A 176 1.44 -13.33 11.23
CA ASP A 176 1.97 -12.95 12.54
C ASP A 176 2.93 -11.77 12.36
N ILE A 177 2.41 -10.54 12.46
CA ILE A 177 3.17 -9.29 12.27
C ILE A 177 3.90 -8.87 13.53
#